data_AF-Q87EK6-F1
#
_entry.id   AF-Q87EK6-F1
#
_cell.length_a   1.000
_cell.length_b   1.000
_cell.length_c   1.000
_cell.angle_alpha   90.00
_cell.angle_beta   90.00
_cell.angle_gamma   90.00
#
_symmetry.space_group_name_H-M   'P 1'
#
loop_
_entity.id
_entity.type
_entity.pdbx_description
1 polymer ?
#
loop_
_entity_poly.entity_id
_entity_poly.type
_entity_poly.pdbx_seq_one_letter_code
_entity_poly.pdbx_strand_id
1 'polypeptide(L)'
;MPFINEIPSAEDIEKYGLPYKKQLNLDISLRSQWTVDRERNFHLYGGGTANQAYEEIFYYRFYMYLNGTKFVVELDVDRNRIPSMFKDNPYVVEWSKLMSIKVWPHDQVSPLKRVPPAAWDTPDAPQPLLDNRSLNQFIAILKEALTVHGAGDSNRRIHHPIVVHFGF
;
A
#
# COMPACT_ATOMS: atom_id res chain seq x y z
N MET A 1 -7.70 -14.03 -9.47
CA MET A 1 -7.97 -14.29 -8.05
C MET A 1 -8.18 -12.98 -7.29
N PRO A 2 -8.97 -12.96 -6.21
CA PRO A 2 -9.07 -11.78 -5.35
C PRO A 2 -7.80 -11.62 -4.49
N PHE A 3 -7.48 -10.38 -4.13
CA PHE A 3 -6.47 -10.08 -3.11
C PHE A 3 -6.80 -10.77 -1.79
N ILE A 4 -5.78 -11.27 -1.08
CA ILE A 4 -5.91 -11.86 0.25
C ILE A 4 -4.85 -11.30 1.20
N ASN A 5 -5.14 -11.33 2.51
CA ASN A 5 -4.12 -11.08 3.52
C ASN A 5 -3.58 -12.40 4.05
N GLU A 6 -2.26 -12.51 4.11
CA GLU A 6 -1.60 -13.69 4.64
C GLU A 6 -0.35 -13.29 5.43
N ILE A 7 0.22 -14.24 6.16
CA ILE A 7 1.50 -14.04 6.85
C ILE A 7 2.59 -14.52 5.90
N PRO A 8 3.58 -13.68 5.56
CA PRO A 8 4.61 -14.05 4.61
C PRO A 8 5.50 -15.18 5.16
N SER A 9 5.88 -16.09 4.28
CA SER A 9 6.84 -17.16 4.59
C SER A 9 8.27 -16.61 4.72
N ALA A 10 9.21 -17.40 5.26
CA ALA A 10 10.62 -16.99 5.32
C ALA A 10 11.22 -16.79 3.91
N GLU A 11 10.85 -17.66 2.96
CA GLU A 11 11.26 -17.56 1.56
C GLU A 11 10.75 -16.26 0.92
N ASP A 12 9.47 -15.91 1.15
CA ASP A 12 8.89 -14.67 0.64
C ASP A 12 9.54 -13.43 1.27
N ILE A 13 9.84 -13.47 2.57
CA ILE A 13 10.55 -12.39 3.27
C ILE A 13 11.91 -12.13 2.63
N GLU A 14 12.66 -13.18 2.32
CA GLU A 14 13.95 -13.08 1.67
C GLU A 14 13.82 -12.61 0.22
N LYS A 15 12.99 -13.28 -0.57
CA LYS A 15 12.76 -13.00 -1.99
C LYS A 15 12.34 -11.55 -2.24
N TYR A 16 11.43 -11.02 -1.43
CA TYR A 16 10.90 -9.66 -1.59
C TYR A 16 11.57 -8.64 -0.64
N GLY A 17 12.54 -9.04 0.18
CA GLY A 17 13.23 -8.16 1.11
C GLY A 17 12.30 -7.48 2.12
N LEU A 18 11.32 -8.23 2.65
CA LEU A 18 10.33 -7.69 3.58
C LEU A 18 10.96 -7.38 4.95
N PRO A 19 10.52 -6.34 5.67
CA PRO A 19 11.08 -5.96 6.96
C PRO A 19 10.64 -6.87 8.12
N TYR A 20 10.21 -8.10 7.83
CA TYR A 20 9.58 -9.02 8.79
C TYR A 20 10.49 -10.15 9.28
N LYS A 21 11.79 -10.14 8.94
CA LYS A 21 12.73 -11.18 9.35
C LYS A 21 12.75 -11.44 10.86
N LYS A 22 12.61 -10.38 11.68
CA LYS A 22 12.54 -10.49 13.15
C LYS A 22 11.24 -11.11 13.67
N GLN A 23 10.19 -11.17 12.86
CA GLN A 23 8.87 -11.69 13.23
C GLN A 23 8.76 -13.21 13.08
N LEU A 24 9.72 -13.87 12.43
CA LEU A 24 9.73 -15.33 12.24
C LEU A 24 9.75 -16.13 13.56
N ASN A 25 10.19 -15.49 14.64
CA ASN A 25 10.23 -16.08 15.98
C ASN A 25 9.04 -15.68 16.86
N LEU A 26 8.15 -14.82 16.38
CA LEU A 26 6.96 -14.39 17.12
C LEU A 26 5.85 -15.43 16.98
N ASP A 27 4.94 -15.44 17.95
CA ASP A 27 3.66 -16.13 17.80
C ASP A 27 2.93 -15.65 16.53
N ILE A 28 2.26 -16.55 15.83
CA ILE A 28 1.61 -16.27 14.55
C ILE A 28 0.58 -15.12 14.65
N SER A 29 -0.08 -14.96 15.81
CA SER A 29 -1.05 -13.89 16.05
C SER A 29 -0.42 -12.49 16.07
N LEU A 30 0.89 -12.40 16.36
CA LEU A 30 1.64 -11.15 16.46
C LEU A 30 2.36 -10.77 15.16
N ARG A 31 2.41 -11.68 14.18
CA ARG A 31 3.09 -11.43 12.91
C ARG A 31 2.28 -10.45 12.06
N SER A 32 2.99 -9.58 11.35
CA SER A 32 2.41 -8.67 10.36
C SER A 32 1.94 -9.47 9.15
N GLN A 33 0.84 -9.02 8.58
CA GLN A 33 0.32 -9.54 7.33
C GLN A 33 0.77 -8.67 6.16
N TRP A 34 0.76 -9.26 4.98
CA TRP A 34 0.84 -8.54 3.71
C TRP A 34 -0.37 -8.90 2.85
N THR A 35 -0.67 -8.05 1.88
CA THR A 35 -1.77 -8.25 0.95
C THR A 35 -1.21 -8.70 -0.38
N VAL A 36 -1.71 -9.82 -0.90
CA VAL A 36 -1.14 -10.47 -2.08
C VAL A 36 -2.19 -10.77 -3.14
N ASP A 37 -1.76 -10.72 -4.40
CA ASP A 37 -2.42 -11.37 -5.53
C ASP A 37 -1.35 -12.13 -6.31
N ARG A 38 -1.37 -13.46 -6.18
CA ARG A 38 -0.35 -14.35 -6.76
C ARG A 38 -0.44 -14.39 -8.29
N GLU A 39 -1.63 -14.23 -8.88
CA GLU A 39 -1.80 -14.23 -10.35
C GLU A 39 -1.18 -12.98 -10.96
N ARG A 40 -1.33 -11.83 -10.29
CA ARG A 40 -0.72 -10.56 -10.73
C ARG A 40 0.72 -10.38 -10.25
N ASN A 41 1.32 -11.38 -9.59
CA ASN A 41 2.61 -11.30 -8.92
C ASN A 41 2.73 -9.99 -8.09
N PHE A 42 1.70 -9.75 -7.28
CA PHE A 42 1.51 -8.52 -6.53
C PHE A 42 1.64 -8.77 -5.03
N HIS A 43 2.33 -7.87 -4.34
CA HIS A 43 2.47 -7.87 -2.89
C HIS A 43 2.43 -6.44 -2.36
N LEU A 44 1.74 -6.21 -1.25
CA LEU A 44 1.60 -4.91 -0.62
C LEU A 44 1.75 -5.02 0.89
N TYR A 45 2.56 -4.13 1.46
CA TYR A 45 2.66 -3.93 2.89
C TYR A 45 2.94 -2.46 3.22
N GLY A 46 2.79 -2.04 4.47
CA GLY A 46 3.06 -0.67 4.90
C GLY A 46 1.96 -0.14 5.80
N GLY A 47 1.84 1.18 5.88
CA GLY A 47 0.83 1.82 6.72
C GLY A 47 1.26 3.20 7.21
N GLY A 48 0.72 3.59 8.36
CA GLY A 48 0.98 4.90 8.97
C GLY A 48 2.46 5.07 9.32
N THR A 49 3.10 6.08 8.76
CA THR A 49 4.45 6.49 9.12
C THR A 49 4.37 7.69 10.05
N ALA A 50 4.53 7.46 11.35
CA ALA A 50 4.67 8.52 12.34
C ALA A 50 6.13 8.99 12.43
N ASN A 51 6.34 10.28 12.69
CA ASN A 51 7.66 10.78 13.09
C ASN A 51 7.85 10.51 14.59
N GLN A 52 8.94 9.89 15.02
CA GLN A 52 9.16 9.67 16.47
C GLN A 52 9.39 10.99 17.25
N ALA A 53 9.72 12.09 16.57
CA ALA A 53 9.94 13.39 17.20
C ALA A 53 8.67 14.27 17.27
N TYR A 54 7.62 13.93 16.54
CA TYR A 54 6.35 14.68 16.51
C TYR A 54 5.22 13.66 16.44
N GLU A 55 4.27 13.69 17.38
CA GLU A 55 3.14 12.73 17.47
C GLU A 55 2.21 12.69 16.23
N GLU A 56 2.54 13.42 15.16
CA GLU A 56 1.78 13.48 13.92
C GLU A 56 2.29 12.51 12.84
N ILE A 57 1.33 11.83 12.20
CA ILE A 57 1.53 11.08 10.95
C ILE A 57 1.55 12.10 9.80
N PHE A 58 2.67 12.21 9.09
CA PHE A 58 2.79 13.15 7.96
C PHE A 58 2.07 12.65 6.70
N TYR A 59 2.14 11.34 6.44
CA TYR A 59 1.49 10.62 5.35
C TYR A 59 1.63 9.11 5.60
N TYR A 60 0.80 8.32 4.93
CA TYR A 60 0.89 6.86 4.92
C TYR A 60 1.83 6.41 3.81
N ARG A 61 2.67 5.44 4.13
CA ARG A 61 3.63 4.88 3.18
C ARG A 61 3.35 3.40 2.96
N PHE A 62 3.06 3.06 1.71
CA PHE A 62 2.86 1.70 1.27
C PHE A 62 3.98 1.26 0.33
N TYR A 63 4.44 0.03 0.51
CA TYR A 63 5.42 -0.64 -0.30
C TYR A 63 4.71 -1.72 -1.11
N MET A 64 4.80 -1.61 -2.42
CA MET A 64 4.07 -2.43 -3.35
C MET A 64 5.06 -3.09 -4.32
N TYR A 65 4.95 -4.39 -4.53
CA TYR A 65 5.67 -5.12 -5.55
C TYR A 65 4.65 -5.53 -6.59
N LEU A 66 4.90 -5.21 -7.86
CA LEU A 66 4.06 -5.64 -8.97
C LEU A 66 4.99 -6.14 -10.07
N ASN A 67 4.83 -7.41 -10.45
CA ASN A 67 5.73 -8.07 -11.41
C ASN A 67 7.22 -7.91 -11.06
N GLY A 68 7.52 -7.92 -9.75
CA GLY A 68 8.86 -7.73 -9.20
C GLY A 68 9.35 -6.27 -9.16
N THR A 69 8.68 -5.32 -9.83
CA THR A 69 9.00 -3.90 -9.71
C THR A 69 8.50 -3.40 -8.35
N LYS A 70 9.37 -2.73 -7.59
CA LYS A 70 9.02 -2.20 -6.27
C LYS A 70 8.63 -0.72 -6.36
N PHE A 71 7.46 -0.40 -5.84
CA PHE A 71 6.90 0.92 -5.72
C PHE A 71 6.79 1.33 -4.24
N VAL A 72 7.01 2.61 -3.98
CA VAL A 72 6.70 3.26 -2.70
C VAL A 72 5.63 4.31 -2.99
N VAL A 73 4.43 4.09 -2.46
CA VAL A 73 3.29 4.97 -2.64
C VAL A 73 3.06 5.72 -1.34
N GLU A 74 3.02 7.05 -1.43
CA GLU A 74 2.75 7.92 -0.29
C GLU A 74 1.38 8.58 -0.48
N LEU A 75 0.48 8.34 0.48
CA LEU A 75 -0.90 8.82 0.49
C LEU A 75 -1.14 9.70 1.72
N ASP A 76 -1.89 10.77 1.55
CA ASP A 76 -2.32 11.64 2.63
C ASP A 76 -3.79 11.42 2.98
N VAL A 77 -4.15 11.73 4.23
CA VAL A 77 -5.52 11.75 4.73
C VAL A 77 -5.93 13.19 4.98
N ASP A 78 -7.21 13.52 4.78
CA ASP A 78 -7.70 14.84 5.18
C ASP A 78 -7.74 14.92 6.71
N ARG A 79 -6.84 15.72 7.29
CA ARG A 79 -6.73 15.91 8.74
C ARG A 79 -7.88 16.72 9.33
N ASN A 80 -8.59 17.49 8.51
CA ASN A 80 -9.73 18.30 8.94
C ASN A 80 -11.03 17.49 8.95
N ARG A 81 -11.01 16.29 8.37
CA ARG A 81 -12.16 15.40 8.36
C ARG A 81 -12.17 14.53 9.61
N ILE A 82 -13.36 14.36 10.17
CA ILE A 82 -13.58 13.38 11.24
C ILE A 82 -13.31 11.98 10.64
N PRO A 83 -12.30 11.24 11.13
CA PRO A 83 -12.03 9.90 10.64
C PRO A 83 -13.23 9.00 10.88
N SER A 84 -13.49 8.06 9.97
CA SER A 84 -14.44 6.99 10.23
C SER A 84 -14.01 6.25 11.50
N MET A 85 -14.96 5.92 12.35
CA MET A 85 -14.71 5.11 13.54
C MET A 85 -14.75 3.63 13.16
N PHE A 86 -13.95 2.80 13.85
CA PHE A 86 -13.95 1.34 13.68
C PHE A 86 -15.32 0.66 13.83
N LYS A 87 -16.31 1.35 14.40
CA LYS A 87 -17.68 0.88 14.59
C LYS A 87 -18.62 1.28 13.43
N ASP A 88 -18.16 2.09 12.50
CA ASP A 88 -18.96 2.51 11.34
C ASP A 88 -19.14 1.34 10.37
N ASN A 89 -20.29 1.33 9.68
CA ASN A 89 -20.64 0.29 8.71
C ASN A 89 -21.18 0.93 7.41
N PRO A 90 -20.39 0.97 6.33
CA PRO A 90 -19.01 0.47 6.23
C PRO A 90 -18.01 1.37 6.99
N TYR A 91 -16.88 0.79 7.38
CA TYR A 91 -15.71 1.56 7.82
C TYR A 91 -15.01 2.13 6.57
N VAL A 92 -15.05 3.46 6.41
CA VAL A 92 -14.51 4.12 5.20
C VAL A 92 -13.11 4.66 5.47
N VAL A 93 -12.15 4.22 4.66
CA VAL A 93 -10.79 4.80 4.61
C VAL A 93 -10.73 5.72 3.40
N GLU A 94 -10.44 6.99 3.63
CA GLU A 94 -10.36 7.99 2.58
C GLU A 94 -8.97 8.58 2.48
N TRP A 95 -8.44 8.59 1.27
CA TRP A 95 -7.15 9.18 0.94
C TRP A 95 -7.41 10.46 0.15
N SER A 96 -7.09 11.60 0.76
CA SER A 96 -7.37 12.91 0.18
C SER A 96 -6.40 13.28 -0.94
N LYS A 97 -5.20 12.70 -0.92
CA LYS A 97 -4.15 13.07 -1.87
C LYS A 97 -3.13 11.96 -2.11
N LEU A 98 -2.76 11.78 -3.38
CA LEU A 98 -1.59 11.01 -3.78
C LEU A 98 -0.35 11.91 -3.75
N MET A 99 0.51 11.70 -2.76
CA MET A 99 1.68 12.56 -2.49
C MET A 99 2.86 12.23 -3.41
N SER A 100 3.14 10.93 -3.57
CA SER A 100 4.16 10.48 -4.49
C SER A 100 4.01 9.00 -4.85
N ILE A 101 4.50 8.65 -6.03
CA ILE A 101 4.85 7.28 -6.39
C ILE A 101 6.35 7.28 -6.70
N LYS A 102 7.10 6.45 -6.00
CA LYS A 102 8.53 6.23 -6.23
C LYS A 102 8.75 4.79 -6.66
N VAL A 103 9.70 4.56 -7.55
CA VAL A 103 9.96 3.27 -8.19
C VAL A 103 11.41 2.91 -7.95
N TRP A 104 11.62 1.76 -7.31
CA TRP A 104 12.91 1.10 -7.22
C TRP A 104 13.13 0.31 -8.50
N PRO A 105 14.08 0.72 -9.36
CA PRO A 105 14.33 0.02 -10.60
C PRO A 105 14.87 -1.39 -10.31
N HIS A 106 14.51 -2.34 -11.19
CA HIS A 106 14.88 -3.76 -11.07
C HIS A 106 16.39 -4.01 -10.97
N ASP A 107 17.20 -3.12 -11.54
CA ASP A 107 18.65 -3.24 -11.54
C ASP A 107 19.29 -3.02 -10.16
N GLN A 108 18.55 -2.53 -9.15
CA GLN A 108 18.99 -2.21 -7.78
C GLN A 108 20.22 -1.29 -7.65
N VAL A 109 20.81 -0.87 -8.78
CA VAL A 109 21.94 0.07 -8.88
C VAL A 109 21.43 1.48 -9.23
N SER A 110 20.31 1.58 -9.95
CA SER A 110 19.74 2.88 -10.31
C SER A 110 19.13 3.57 -9.08
N PRO A 111 19.28 4.91 -8.99
CA PRO A 111 18.65 5.68 -7.92
C PRO A 111 17.12 5.55 -7.99
N LEU A 112 16.48 5.66 -6.82
CA LEU A 112 15.03 5.72 -6.68
C LEU A 112 14.45 6.78 -7.64
N LYS A 113 13.59 6.37 -8.57
CA LYS A 113 12.94 7.28 -9.51
C LYS A 113 11.59 7.70 -8.96
N ARG A 114 11.21 8.97 -9.15
CA ARG A 114 9.87 9.45 -8.81
C ARG A 114 9.05 9.58 -10.08
N VAL A 115 7.80 9.09 -10.05
CA VAL A 115 6.85 9.35 -11.13
C VAL A 115 6.61 10.87 -11.18
N PRO A 116 6.78 11.52 -12.35
CA PRO A 116 6.60 12.96 -12.46
C PRO A 116 5.19 13.37 -12.03
N PRO A 117 5.02 14.46 -11.25
CA PRO A 117 3.71 14.96 -10.87
C PRO A 117 2.78 15.26 -12.06
N ALA A 118 3.34 15.63 -13.21
CA ALA A 118 2.60 15.86 -14.45
C ALA A 118 1.80 14.63 -14.94
N ALA A 119 2.11 13.42 -14.45
CA ALA A 119 1.30 12.24 -14.71
C ALA A 119 -0.11 12.33 -14.11
N TRP A 120 -0.34 13.21 -13.11
CA TRP A 120 -1.67 13.39 -12.50
C TRP A 120 -2.57 14.22 -13.41
N ASP A 121 -1.98 15.11 -14.22
CA ASP A 121 -2.70 15.94 -15.18
C ASP A 121 -3.17 15.13 -16.41
N THR A 122 -2.54 13.98 -16.65
CA THR A 122 -2.84 13.07 -17.77
C THR A 122 -2.97 11.62 -17.28
N PRO A 123 -3.97 11.33 -16.43
CA PRO A 123 -4.01 10.08 -15.66
C PRO A 123 -4.24 8.82 -16.51
N ASP A 124 -4.72 8.99 -17.74
CA ASP A 124 -4.93 7.92 -18.72
C ASP A 124 -3.72 7.69 -19.64
N ALA A 125 -2.75 8.61 -19.66
CA ALA A 125 -1.56 8.44 -20.49
C ALA A 125 -0.63 7.35 -19.91
N PRO A 126 -0.08 6.45 -20.75
CA PRO A 126 0.90 5.46 -20.32
C PRO A 126 2.12 6.11 -19.64
N GLN A 127 2.50 5.58 -18.49
CA GLN A 127 3.67 6.04 -17.73
C GLN A 127 4.76 4.96 -17.74
N PRO A 128 5.95 5.21 -18.33
CA PRO A 128 7.03 4.24 -18.38
C PRO A 128 7.46 3.73 -17.01
N LEU A 129 7.42 4.59 -16.00
CA LEU A 129 7.77 4.25 -14.62
C LEU A 129 6.70 3.40 -13.93
N LEU A 130 5.50 3.27 -14.47
CA LEU A 130 4.42 2.43 -13.95
C LEU A 130 4.26 1.15 -14.77
N ASP A 131 5.37 0.60 -15.28
CA ASP A 131 5.38 -0.54 -16.21
C ASP A 131 4.48 -0.30 -17.44
N ASN A 132 4.53 0.93 -17.98
CA ASN A 132 3.70 1.43 -19.10
C ASN A 132 2.18 1.44 -18.83
N ARG A 133 1.74 1.28 -17.57
CA ARG A 133 0.35 1.50 -17.19
C ARG A 133 0.04 2.98 -17.12
N SER A 134 -1.23 3.33 -17.28
CA SER A 134 -1.69 4.66 -16.90
C SER A 134 -1.75 4.83 -15.38
N LEU A 135 -1.80 6.07 -14.90
CA LEU A 135 -1.97 6.34 -13.47
C LEU A 135 -3.29 5.76 -12.95
N ASN A 136 -4.38 5.89 -13.73
CA ASN A 136 -5.68 5.33 -13.36
C ASN A 136 -5.66 3.81 -13.23
N GLN A 137 -4.98 3.10 -14.14
CA GLN A 137 -4.81 1.65 -14.06
C GLN A 137 -4.00 1.24 -12.83
N PHE A 138 -2.95 1.99 -12.51
CA PHE A 138 -2.14 1.75 -11.32
C PHE A 138 -2.95 1.98 -10.03
N ILE A 139 -3.69 3.09 -9.94
CA ILE A 139 -4.53 3.43 -8.81
C ILE A 139 -5.66 2.41 -8.62
N ALA A 140 -6.25 1.90 -9.70
CA ALA A 140 -7.30 0.88 -9.60
C ALA A 140 -6.80 -0.39 -8.89
N ILE A 141 -5.61 -0.88 -9.28
CA ILE A 141 -4.97 -2.03 -8.62
C ILE A 141 -4.66 -1.70 -7.16
N LEU A 142 -4.12 -0.51 -6.89
CA LEU A 142 -3.82 -0.07 -5.53
C LEU A 142 -5.09 0.02 -4.67
N LYS A 143 -6.23 0.46 -5.23
CA LYS A 143 -7.53 0.53 -4.55
C LYS A 143 -7.99 -0.84 -4.08
N GLU A 144 -7.95 -1.82 -4.98
CA GLU A 144 -8.33 -3.21 -4.72
C GLU A 144 -7.46 -3.77 -3.60
N ALA A 145 -6.15 -3.60 -3.70
CA ALA A 145 -5.20 -4.06 -2.70
C ALA A 145 -5.36 -3.37 -1.34
N LEU A 146 -5.52 -2.04 -1.30
CA LEU A 146 -5.72 -1.30 -0.04
C LEU A 146 -7.03 -1.64 0.66
N THR A 147 -8.08 -1.96 -0.10
CA THR A 147 -9.35 -2.40 0.46
C THR A 147 -9.18 -3.70 1.24
N VAL A 148 -8.45 -4.66 0.67
CA VAL A 148 -8.13 -5.91 1.35
C VAL A 148 -7.11 -5.69 2.47
N HIS A 149 -6.08 -4.87 2.26
CA HIS A 149 -5.07 -4.56 3.27
C HIS A 149 -5.68 -3.97 4.54
N GLY A 150 -6.55 -2.97 4.37
CA GLY A 150 -7.33 -2.39 5.46
C GLY A 150 -8.12 -3.46 6.19
N ALA A 151 -8.75 -4.38 5.47
CA ALA A 151 -9.47 -5.51 6.07
C ALA A 151 -8.53 -6.44 6.85
N GLY A 152 -7.28 -6.66 6.44
CA GLY A 152 -6.36 -7.54 7.20
C GLY A 152 -5.92 -6.93 8.51
N ASP A 153 -5.31 -5.75 8.42
CA ASP A 153 -4.73 -5.05 9.57
C ASP A 153 -5.82 -4.60 10.56
N SER A 154 -6.98 -4.21 10.01
CA SER A 154 -8.10 -3.74 10.82
C SER A 154 -9.09 -4.83 11.23
N ASN A 155 -9.28 -5.95 10.51
CA ASN A 155 -10.24 -7.00 10.94
C ASN A 155 -9.80 -7.76 12.20
N ARG A 156 -8.56 -7.57 12.68
CA ARG A 156 -8.23 -7.93 14.07
C ARG A 156 -9.08 -7.17 15.09
N ARG A 157 -9.73 -6.07 14.69
CA ARG A 157 -10.46 -5.11 15.52
C ARG A 157 -11.80 -4.62 14.95
N ILE A 158 -12.06 -4.84 13.66
CA ILE A 158 -13.26 -4.39 12.92
C ILE A 158 -14.01 -5.62 12.37
N HIS A 159 -15.33 -5.65 12.54
CA HIS A 159 -16.21 -6.70 12.00
C HIS A 159 -17.12 -6.21 10.87
N HIS A 160 -16.98 -4.94 10.46
CA HIS A 160 -17.75 -4.30 9.40
C HIS A 160 -16.97 -4.26 8.07
N PRO A 161 -17.65 -4.23 6.92
CA PRO A 161 -17.02 -4.05 5.61
C PRO A 161 -16.16 -2.78 5.58
N ILE A 162 -15.00 -2.87 4.92
CA ILE A 162 -14.08 -1.75 4.73
C ILE A 162 -14.18 -1.27 3.29
N VAL A 163 -14.25 0.05 3.10
CA VAL A 163 -14.32 0.68 1.79
C VAL A 163 -13.21 1.72 1.67
N VAL A 164 -12.42 1.67 0.58
CA VAL A 164 -11.36 2.63 0.31
C VAL A 164 -11.78 3.63 -0.76
N HIS A 165 -11.62 4.93 -0.48
CA HIS A 165 -11.93 6.02 -1.40
C HIS A 165 -10.70 6.86 -1.79
N PHE A 166 -10.53 6.94 -3.12
CA PHE A 166 -9.86 7.98 -3.93
C PHE A 166 -10.52 9.36 -3.81
N GLY A 167 -10.01 10.31 -3.00
CA GLY A 167 -10.52 11.68 -2.99
C GLY A 167 -9.98 12.58 -4.12
N PHE A 168 -9.14 12.04 -4.99
CA PHE A 168 -8.42 12.71 -6.08
C PHE A 168 -8.59 11.95 -7.40
#